data_AF-A0A4R0QIA7-F1
#
_entry.id   AF-A0A4R0QIA7-F1
#
_cell.length_a   1.000
_cell.length_b   1.000
_cell.length_c   1.000
_cell.angle_alpha   90.00
_cell.angle_beta   90.00
_cell.angle_gamma   90.00
#
_symmetry.space_group_name_H-M   'P 1'
#
loop_
_entity.id
_entity.type
_entity.pdbx_description
1 polymer ?
#
loop_
_entity_poly.entity_id
_entity_poly.type
_entity_poly.pdbx_seq_one_letter_code
_entity_poly.pdbx_strand_id
1 'polypeptide(L)'
;MYVADSGILHSLLKIGNRDDLLAHPKCGASWEGFMVQELLRRTGAGRGEAFFWGLHAGAELDLLIVKNGRRIGFEIKLTRSPKVTASMRSAQRTLELDRLFVICHAEGLPWAMAEGIEAVPATLLASPEWQPLEP
;
A
#
# COMPACT_ATOMS: atom_id res chain seq x y z
N MET A 1 11.49 -3.73 -20.19
CA MET A 1 11.16 -5.11 -20.63
C MET A 1 10.32 -5.72 -19.52
N TYR A 2 9.07 -6.08 -19.85
CA TYR A 2 8.01 -6.91 -19.19
C TYR A 2 8.05 -7.13 -17.65
N VAL A 3 6.95 -7.29 -16.91
CA VAL A 3 5.77 -8.12 -17.17
C VAL A 3 4.61 -7.61 -16.30
N ALA A 4 3.45 -7.30 -16.90
CA ALA A 4 2.19 -7.20 -16.18
C ALA A 4 1.66 -8.62 -15.98
N ASP A 5 1.96 -9.23 -14.84
CA ASP A 5 1.35 -10.50 -14.48
C ASP A 5 1.23 -10.63 -12.96
N SER A 6 0.03 -10.99 -12.54
CA SER A 6 -0.27 -11.59 -11.25
C SER A 6 0.75 -12.65 -10.81
N GLY A 7 1.50 -13.25 -11.73
CA GLY A 7 2.62 -14.15 -11.48
C GLY A 7 3.75 -13.56 -10.61
N ILE A 8 4.10 -12.27 -10.71
CA ILE A 8 5.12 -11.68 -9.82
C ILE A 8 4.55 -11.49 -8.42
N LEU A 9 3.32 -10.97 -8.30
CA LEU A 9 2.64 -10.86 -7.01
C LEU A 9 2.54 -12.25 -6.37
N HIS A 10 1.99 -13.24 -7.06
CA HIS A 10 1.86 -14.60 -6.56
C HIS A 10 3.22 -15.24 -6.25
N SER A 11 4.26 -14.97 -7.04
CA SER A 11 5.61 -15.46 -6.75
C SER A 11 6.14 -14.83 -5.47
N LEU A 12 6.03 -13.50 -5.31
CA LEU A 12 6.43 -12.79 -4.09
C LEU A 12 5.61 -13.27 -2.87
N LEU A 13 4.31 -13.50 -3.03
CA LEU A 13 3.44 -14.04 -1.97
C LEU A 13 3.75 -15.50 -1.63
N LYS A 14 4.22 -16.30 -2.60
CA LYS A 14 4.62 -17.72 -2.41
C LYS A 14 6.02 -17.89 -1.84
N ILE A 15 6.82 -16.83 -1.75
CA ILE A 15 8.07 -16.82 -0.95
C ILE A 15 7.67 -16.72 0.53
N GLY A 16 6.98 -17.76 1.02
CA GLY A 16 6.38 -17.84 2.36
C GLY A 16 7.11 -18.80 3.31
N ASN A 17 8.24 -19.38 2.89
CA ASN A 17 9.04 -20.26 3.76
C ASN A 17 10.27 -19.47 4.25
N ARG A 18 10.39 -18.98 5.49
CA ARG A 18 9.54 -18.98 6.70
C ARG A 18 10.17 -17.95 7.63
N ASP A 19 9.56 -16.77 7.76
CA ASP A 19 9.89 -15.63 8.64
C ASP A 19 11.28 -14.95 8.49
N ASP A 20 12.36 -15.66 8.18
CA ASP A 20 13.73 -15.12 8.10
C ASP A 20 13.97 -14.24 6.85
N LEU A 21 13.26 -14.51 5.74
CA LEU A 21 13.40 -13.70 4.52
C LEU A 21 12.63 -12.37 4.61
N LEU A 22 11.55 -12.33 5.40
CA LEU A 22 10.72 -11.14 5.62
C LEU A 22 11.46 -10.07 6.45
N ALA A 23 12.48 -10.47 7.21
CA ALA A 23 13.36 -9.57 7.94
C ALA A 23 14.50 -8.99 7.07
N HIS A 24 14.71 -9.50 5.85
CA HIS A 24 15.80 -9.05 5.01
C HIS A 24 15.45 -7.72 4.31
N PRO A 25 16.20 -6.62 4.52
CA PRO A 25 15.85 -5.29 4.00
C PRO A 25 15.60 -5.22 2.49
N LYS A 26 16.33 -6.02 1.69
CA LYS A 26 16.13 -6.10 0.24
C LYS A 26 14.77 -6.69 -0.16
N CYS A 27 14.20 -7.58 0.65
CA CYS A 27 12.89 -8.16 0.40
C CYS A 27 11.79 -7.10 0.63
N GLY A 28 11.91 -6.33 1.73
CA GLY A 28 11.05 -5.18 2.00
C GLY A 28 11.07 -4.15 0.86
N ALA A 29 12.25 -3.68 0.45
CA ALA A 29 12.37 -2.69 -0.62
C ALA A 29 11.83 -3.20 -1.97
N SER A 30 12.02 -4.49 -2.29
CA SER A 30 11.50 -5.09 -3.52
C SER A 30 9.97 -5.23 -3.47
N TRP A 31 9.43 -5.59 -2.31
CA TRP A 31 7.99 -5.64 -2.04
C TRP A 31 7.35 -4.26 -2.16
N GLU A 32 7.91 -3.25 -1.51
CA GLU A 32 7.43 -1.86 -1.55
C GLU A 32 7.43 -1.33 -2.98
N GLY A 33 8.54 -1.46 -3.70
CA GLY A 33 8.63 -1.03 -5.10
C GLY A 33 7.61 -1.71 -6.00
N PHE A 34 7.38 -3.01 -5.82
CA PHE A 34 6.38 -3.76 -6.58
C PHE A 34 4.94 -3.32 -6.26
N MET A 35 4.62 -3.13 -4.98
CA MET A 35 3.29 -2.67 -4.54
C MET A 35 2.98 -1.26 -5.04
N VAL A 36 3.95 -0.33 -5.04
CA VAL A 36 3.75 1.01 -5.63
C VAL A 36 3.36 0.89 -7.10
N GLN A 37 4.05 0.08 -7.90
CA GLN A 37 3.72 -0.08 -9.33
C GLN A 37 2.31 -0.64 -9.52
N GLU A 38 1.93 -1.62 -8.73
CA GLU A 38 0.60 -2.22 -8.81
C GLU A 38 -0.50 -1.24 -8.37
N LEU A 39 -0.27 -0.42 -7.35
CA LEU A 39 -1.18 0.65 -6.93
C LEU A 39 -1.37 1.70 -8.04
N LEU A 40 -0.28 2.13 -8.67
CA LEU A 40 -0.35 3.07 -9.80
C LEU A 40 -1.16 2.48 -10.97
N ARG A 41 -0.95 1.19 -11.27
CA ARG A 41 -1.72 0.47 -12.29
C ARG A 41 -3.21 0.37 -11.94
N ARG A 42 -3.52 0.03 -10.68
CA ARG A 42 -4.90 -0.14 -10.17
C ARG A 42 -5.68 1.17 -10.15
N THR A 43 -5.02 2.25 -9.74
CA THR A 43 -5.64 3.59 -9.64
C THR A 43 -5.61 4.38 -10.94
N GLY A 44 -4.77 3.95 -11.89
CA GLY A 44 -4.45 4.70 -13.10
C GLY A 44 -3.85 6.08 -12.79
N ALA A 45 -3.22 6.25 -11.62
CA ALA A 45 -2.61 7.52 -11.24
C ALA A 45 -1.35 7.80 -12.08
N GLY A 46 -1.31 8.98 -12.69
CA GLY A 46 -0.23 9.42 -13.56
C GLY A 46 0.80 10.32 -12.88
N ARG A 47 1.68 10.90 -13.69
CA ARG A 47 2.62 11.93 -13.24
C ARG A 47 1.85 13.15 -12.73
N GLY A 48 2.22 13.64 -11.56
CA GLY A 48 1.54 14.77 -10.90
C GLY A 48 0.29 14.38 -10.10
N GLU A 49 -0.07 13.10 -10.07
CA GLU A 49 -1.14 12.58 -9.20
C GLU A 49 -0.58 11.68 -8.09
N ALA A 50 0.64 11.15 -8.25
CA ALA A 50 1.29 10.25 -7.30
C ALA A 50 2.53 10.88 -6.66
N PHE A 51 2.63 10.83 -5.33
CA PHE A 51 3.67 11.50 -4.55
C PHE A 51 4.17 10.62 -3.40
N PHE A 52 5.47 10.69 -3.11
CA PHE A 52 6.02 10.21 -1.85
C PHE A 52 6.03 11.36 -0.85
N TRP A 53 5.71 11.10 0.43
CA TRP A 53 5.69 12.15 1.44
C TRP A 53 6.44 11.73 2.71
N GLY A 54 7.24 12.64 3.23
CA GLY A 54 7.94 12.45 4.49
C GLY A 54 8.26 13.78 5.16
N LEU A 55 8.19 13.80 6.49
CA LEU A 55 8.66 14.91 7.33
C LEU A 55 10.08 14.62 7.80
N HIS A 56 10.89 15.67 7.91
CA HIS A 56 12.21 15.59 8.56
C HIS A 56 12.15 15.05 10.01
N ALA A 57 10.98 15.09 10.65
CA ALA A 57 10.73 14.56 11.99
C ALA A 57 10.27 13.08 12.01
N GLY A 58 10.35 12.36 10.89
CA GLY A 58 10.21 10.90 10.84
C GLY A 58 8.80 10.34 10.59
N ALA A 59 7.82 11.19 10.28
CA ALA A 59 6.55 10.70 9.74
C ALA A 59 6.68 10.56 8.23
N GLU A 60 6.46 9.37 7.71
CA GLU A 60 6.54 9.04 6.29
C GLU A 60 5.22 8.41 5.84
N LEU A 61 4.90 8.59 4.56
CA LEU A 61 3.80 7.94 3.85
C LEU A 61 4.36 7.42 2.52
N ASP A 62 4.24 6.11 2.32
CA ASP A 62 4.84 5.43 1.16
C ASP A 62 4.29 5.91 -0.17
N LEU A 63 3.00 6.22 -0.25
CA LEU A 63 2.40 6.77 -1.46
C LEU A 63 1.16 7.60 -1.14
N LEU A 64 1.10 8.81 -1.68
CA LEU A 64 -0.08 9.65 -1.75
C LEU A 64 -0.56 9.70 -3.20
N ILE A 65 -1.85 9.43 -3.41
CA ILE A 65 -2.53 9.66 -4.68
C ILE A 65 -3.54 10.78 -4.51
N VAL A 66 -3.37 11.84 -5.30
CA VAL A 66 -4.31 12.96 -5.43
C VAL A 66 -4.96 12.87 -6.80
N LYS A 67 -6.23 12.46 -6.84
CA LYS A 67 -6.96 12.26 -8.10
C LYS A 67 -8.45 12.45 -7.88
N ASN A 68 -9.13 13.08 -8.84
CA ASN A 68 -10.58 13.36 -8.79
C ASN A 68 -11.02 14.09 -7.51
N GLY A 69 -10.19 15.01 -7.01
CA GLY A 69 -10.48 15.75 -5.76
C GLY A 69 -10.28 14.94 -4.48
N ARG A 70 -9.82 13.69 -4.57
CA ARG A 70 -9.55 12.82 -3.42
C ARG A 70 -8.07 12.72 -3.13
N ARG A 71 -7.74 12.56 -1.85
CA ARG A 71 -6.40 12.35 -1.31
C ARG A 71 -6.38 11.00 -0.59
N ILE A 72 -5.83 10.00 -1.28
CA ILE A 72 -5.77 8.63 -0.77
C ILE A 72 -4.31 8.29 -0.42
N GLY A 73 -4.07 7.95 0.84
CA GLY A 73 -2.77 7.51 1.29
C GLY A 73 -2.64 5.99 1.26
N PHE A 74 -1.44 5.51 0.97
CA PHE A 74 -1.08 4.11 0.99
C PHE A 74 0.18 3.90 1.83
N GLU A 75 0.11 2.91 2.71
CA GLU A 75 1.22 2.36 3.47
C GLU A 75 1.41 0.92 3.05
N ILE A 76 2.64 0.49 2.81
CA ILE A 76 2.97 -0.83 2.31
C ILE A 76 3.72 -1.56 3.41
N LYS A 77 3.18 -2.68 3.88
CA LYS A 77 3.80 -3.46 4.94
C LYS A 77 3.87 -4.94 4.58
N LEU A 78 5.08 -5.49 4.58
CA LEU A 78 5.32 -6.92 4.42
C LEU A 78 5.01 -7.65 5.74
N THR A 79 3.73 -7.67 6.13
CA THR A 79 3.23 -8.30 7.36
C THR A 79 1.81 -8.81 7.14
N ARG A 80 1.40 -9.82 7.93
CA ARG A 80 0.03 -10.34 7.97
C ARG A 80 -0.85 -9.64 9.00
N SER A 81 -0.26 -8.84 9.89
CA SER A 81 -0.99 -8.21 11.00
C SER A 81 -0.53 -6.77 11.23
N PRO A 82 -0.75 -5.87 10.24
CA PRO A 82 -0.39 -4.47 10.37
C PRO A 82 -1.06 -3.83 11.60
N LYS A 83 -0.38 -2.83 12.17
CA LYS A 83 -0.88 -2.05 13.31
C LYS A 83 -0.90 -0.58 12.94
N VAL A 84 -1.87 0.14 13.48
CA VAL A 84 -1.95 1.60 13.30
C VAL A 84 -0.77 2.23 14.02
N THR A 85 -0.05 3.12 13.33
CA THR A 85 1.09 3.86 13.89
C THR A 85 0.75 5.32 14.11
N ALA A 86 1.55 6.01 14.93
CA ALA A 86 1.45 7.44 15.09
C ALA A 86 1.73 8.20 13.77
N SER A 87 2.62 7.67 12.92
CA SER A 87 2.92 8.23 11.59
C SER A 87 1.68 8.23 10.70
N MET A 88 0.95 7.11 10.61
CA MET A 88 -0.29 7.01 9.83
C MET A 88 -1.32 8.06 10.25
N ARG A 89 -1.52 8.23 11.57
CA ARG A 89 -2.41 9.26 12.13
C ARG A 89 -1.92 10.67 11.81
N SER A 90 -0.61 10.88 11.78
CA SER A 90 0.00 12.18 11.44
C SER A 90 -0.19 12.51 9.96
N ALA A 91 0.10 11.56 9.07
CA ALA A 91 -0.10 11.67 7.64
C ALA A 91 -1.58 11.94 7.30
N GLN A 92 -2.51 11.16 7.89
CA GLN A 92 -3.94 11.35 7.69
C GLN A 92 -4.40 12.78 8.00
N ARG A 93 -3.93 13.36 9.11
CA ARG A 93 -4.28 14.73 9.53
C ARG A 93 -3.56 15.79 8.70
N THR A 94 -2.27 15.63 8.47
CA THR A 94 -1.42 16.64 7.81
C THR A 94 -1.73 16.77 6.33
N LEU A 95 -2.06 15.64 5.68
CA LEU A 95 -2.38 15.58 4.26
C LEU A 95 -3.89 15.63 3.99
N GLU A 96 -4.72 15.71 5.05
CA GLU A 96 -6.17 15.69 4.97
C GLU A 96 -6.67 14.53 4.09
N LEU A 97 -6.23 13.31 4.42
CA LEU A 97 -6.56 12.11 3.64
C LEU A 97 -8.03 11.74 3.81
N ASP A 98 -8.70 11.43 2.70
CA ASP A 98 -10.05 10.85 2.72
C ASP A 98 -10.02 9.42 3.29
N ARG A 99 -8.98 8.66 2.91
CA ARG A 99 -8.72 7.27 3.34
C ARG A 99 -7.22 7.02 3.36
N LEU A 100 -6.79 6.16 4.29
CA LEU A 100 -5.46 5.56 4.30
C LEU A 100 -5.60 4.04 4.21
N PHE A 101 -5.01 3.45 3.17
CA PHE A 101 -4.98 2.00 2.98
C PHE A 101 -3.62 1.43 3.37
N VAL A 102 -3.61 0.37 4.18
CA VAL A 102 -2.40 -0.38 4.54
C VAL A 102 -2.36 -1.65 3.71
N ILE A 103 -1.58 -1.66 2.64
CA ILE A 103 -1.39 -2.81 1.77
C ILE A 103 -0.49 -3.82 2.46
N CYS A 104 -0.99 -5.04 2.66
CA CYS A 104 -0.32 -6.03 3.50
C CYS A 104 -0.32 -7.43 2.90
N HIS A 105 0.57 -8.29 3.41
CA HIS A 105 0.70 -9.69 2.99
C HIS A 105 -0.32 -10.62 3.67
N ALA A 106 -1.42 -10.08 4.19
CA ALA A 106 -2.52 -10.90 4.71
C ALA A 106 -3.32 -11.56 3.58
N GLU A 107 -4.21 -12.48 3.96
CA GLU A 107 -5.17 -13.14 3.07
C GLU A 107 -6.59 -12.72 3.46
N GLY A 108 -7.55 -12.83 2.53
CA GLY A 108 -8.96 -12.56 2.79
C GLY A 108 -9.44 -11.20 2.28
N LEU A 109 -10.42 -10.63 2.98
CA LEU A 109 -11.06 -9.35 2.66
C LEU A 109 -10.39 -8.18 3.40
N PRO A 110 -10.56 -6.93 2.94
CA PRO A 110 -10.11 -5.76 3.69
C PRO A 110 -10.76 -5.70 5.07
N TRP A 111 -10.06 -5.09 6.04
CA TRP A 111 -10.61 -4.88 7.37
C TRP A 111 -10.23 -3.51 7.94
N ALA A 112 -11.17 -2.91 8.66
CA ALA A 112 -10.94 -1.65 9.34
C ALA A 112 -9.89 -1.83 10.45
N MET A 113 -8.87 -0.97 10.45
CA MET A 113 -7.87 -0.89 11.52
C MET A 113 -8.18 0.24 12.49
N ALA A 114 -8.73 1.34 11.97
CA ALA A 114 -9.20 2.51 12.71
C ALA A 114 -10.10 3.37 11.79
N GLU A 115 -10.69 4.43 12.34
CA GLU A 115 -11.41 5.42 11.56
C GLU A 115 -10.56 5.99 10.41
N GLY A 116 -11.04 5.80 9.17
CA GLY A 116 -10.37 6.20 7.94
C GLY A 116 -9.10 5.40 7.58
N ILE A 117 -8.77 4.34 8.34
CA ILE A 117 -7.59 3.48 8.10
C ILE A 117 -8.03 2.02 7.93
N GLU A 118 -7.70 1.44 6.77
CA GLU A 118 -8.12 0.08 6.40
C GLU A 118 -6.94 -0.74 5.91
N ALA A 119 -6.82 -1.98 6.37
CA ALA A 119 -5.86 -2.93 5.82
C ALA A 119 -6.44 -3.64 4.61
N VAL A 120 -5.62 -3.79 3.58
CA VAL A 120 -6.00 -4.42 2.31
C VAL A 120 -4.98 -5.53 1.99
N PRO A 121 -5.41 -6.78 1.90
CA PRO A 121 -4.59 -7.86 1.33
C PRO A 121 -4.08 -7.52 -0.07
N ALA A 122 -2.77 -7.66 -0.28
CA ALA A 122 -2.12 -7.34 -1.55
C ALA A 122 -2.70 -8.12 -2.74
N THR A 123 -3.26 -9.32 -2.51
CA THR A 123 -3.95 -10.12 -3.53
C THR A 123 -5.13 -9.39 -4.16
N LEU A 124 -5.81 -8.50 -3.42
CA LEU A 124 -6.96 -7.75 -3.92
C LEU A 124 -6.58 -6.66 -4.91
N LEU A 125 -5.32 -6.24 -4.96
CA LEU A 125 -4.85 -5.30 -5.97
C LEU A 125 -4.99 -5.86 -7.40
N ALA A 126 -5.05 -7.18 -7.56
CA ALA A 126 -5.34 -7.83 -8.84
C ALA A 126 -6.85 -7.86 -9.17
N SER A 127 -7.74 -7.70 -8.19
CA SER A 127 -9.19 -7.71 -8.39
C SER A 127 -9.69 -6.38 -8.98
N PRO A 128 -10.52 -6.39 -10.04
CA PRO A 128 -11.19 -5.19 -10.54
C PRO A 128 -12.22 -4.60 -9.57
N GLU A 129 -12.68 -5.38 -8.59
CA GLU A 129 -13.70 -4.96 -7.64
C GLU A 129 -13.16 -3.99 -6.58
N TRP A 130 -11.85 -4.02 -6.30
CA TRP A 130 -11.26 -3.11 -5.33
C TRP A 130 -10.91 -1.77 -5.99
N GLN A 131 -11.72 -0.76 -5.72
CA GLN A 131 -11.60 0.57 -6.31
C GLN A 131 -11.33 1.64 -5.24
N PRO A 132 -10.05 1.87 -4.85
CA PRO A 132 -9.71 2.75 -3.72
C PRO A 132 -9.97 4.23 -3.98
N LEU A 133 -10.27 4.61 -5.24
CA LEU A 133 -10.61 5.99 -5.61
C LEU A 133 -12.13 6.23 -5.71
N GLU A 134 -12.95 5.18 -5.64
CA GLU A 134 -14.42 5.32 -5.62
C GLU A 134 -14.91 5.66 -4.20
N PRO A 135 -15.93 6.53 -4.05
CA PRO A 135 -16.41 7.03 -2.76
C PRO A 135 -16.70 5.94 -1.72
#